data_AF-A0A2Z4LBH0-F1
#
_entry.id   AF-A0A2Z4LBH0-F1
#
_cell.length_a   1.000
_cell.length_b   1.000
_cell.length_c   1.000
_cell.angle_alpha   90.00
_cell.angle_beta   90.00
_cell.angle_gamma   90.00
#
_symmetry.space_group_name_H-M   'P 1'
#
loop_
_entity.id
_entity.type
_entity.pdbx_description
1 polymer ?
#
loop_
_entity_poly.entity_id
_entity_poly.type
_entity_poly.pdbx_seq_one_letter_code
_entity_poly.pdbx_strand_id
1 'polypeptide(L)'
;MKSLNEIKNNKDFNHNLEIVNYSSSIFSKIVDFNNKVLDAFNKLEKDGCTVYSEDYEYINELNYSAYKKLNVETYQEYSKIVGAIGISEMLVNQGIEDNDVECLTEGLYTLGQILNELNVFDKEDNYVGF
;
A
#
# COMPACT_ATOMS: atom_id res chain seq x y z
N MET A 1 -12.99 -10.69 -35.40
CA MET A 1 -12.96 -11.09 -33.97
C MET A 1 -11.72 -11.94 -33.75
N LYS A 2 -10.80 -11.54 -32.88
CA LYS A 2 -9.63 -12.37 -32.50
C LYS A 2 -10.10 -13.56 -31.66
N SER A 3 -9.44 -14.70 -31.78
CA SER A 3 -9.75 -15.86 -30.93
C SER A 3 -9.29 -15.61 -29.48
N LEU A 4 -9.92 -16.26 -28.49
CA LEU A 4 -9.49 -16.18 -27.09
C LEU A 4 -8.02 -16.57 -26.89
N ASN A 5 -7.51 -17.50 -27.71
CA ASN A 5 -6.10 -17.92 -27.69
C ASN A 5 -5.18 -16.83 -28.27
N GLU A 6 -5.61 -16.08 -29.28
CA GLU A 6 -4.86 -14.93 -29.81
C GLU A 6 -4.81 -13.77 -28.82
N ILE A 7 -5.87 -13.57 -28.03
CA ILE A 7 -5.93 -12.54 -26.98
C ILE A 7 -4.99 -12.92 -25.83
N LYS A 8 -5.01 -14.19 -25.38
CA LYS A 8 -4.11 -14.69 -24.32
C LYS A 8 -2.64 -14.72 -24.71
N ASN A 9 -2.31 -14.82 -25.99
CA ASN A 9 -0.93 -14.80 -26.47
C ASN A 9 -0.43 -13.38 -26.80
N ASN A 10 -1.26 -12.36 -26.58
CA ASN A 10 -0.86 -10.97 -26.78
C ASN A 10 -0.03 -10.50 -25.57
N LYS A 11 1.25 -10.18 -25.81
CA LYS A 11 2.19 -9.74 -24.77
C LYS A 11 1.71 -8.49 -24.04
N ASP A 12 1.11 -7.54 -24.76
CA ASP A 12 0.62 -6.29 -24.17
C ASP A 12 -0.57 -6.55 -23.23
N PHE A 13 -1.44 -7.49 -23.60
CA PHE A 13 -2.55 -7.90 -22.75
C PHE A 13 -2.06 -8.59 -21.46
N ASN A 14 -1.11 -9.52 -21.58
CA ASN A 14 -0.56 -10.22 -20.42
C ASN A 14 0.20 -9.27 -19.48
N HIS A 15 0.95 -8.32 -20.05
CA HIS A 15 1.62 -7.30 -19.25
C HIS A 15 0.61 -6.44 -18.47
N ASN A 16 -0.40 -5.88 -19.15
CA ASN A 16 -1.42 -5.08 -18.49
C ASN A 16 -2.19 -5.86 -17.41
N LEU A 17 -2.47 -7.15 -17.65
CA LEU A 17 -3.10 -8.01 -16.65
C LEU A 17 -2.22 -8.20 -15.40
N GLU A 18 -0.91 -8.36 -15.58
CA GLU A 18 0.04 -8.42 -14.46
C GLU A 18 0.07 -7.12 -13.65
N ILE A 19 0.09 -5.95 -14.32
CA ILE A 19 0.03 -4.65 -13.65
C ILE A 19 -1.22 -4.54 -12.77
N VAL A 20 -2.38 -4.93 -13.31
CA VAL A 20 -3.65 -4.93 -12.56
C VAL A 20 -3.59 -5.88 -11.36
N ASN A 21 -3.04 -7.08 -11.54
CA ASN A 21 -2.92 -8.06 -10.46
C ASN A 21 -1.98 -7.60 -9.35
N TYR A 22 -0.81 -7.05 -9.70
CA TYR A 22 0.13 -6.52 -8.71
C TYR A 22 -0.46 -5.33 -7.97
N SER A 23 -1.00 -4.35 -8.71
CA SER A 23 -1.54 -3.12 -8.11
C SER A 23 -2.74 -3.41 -7.21
N SER A 24 -3.68 -4.27 -7.63
CA SER A 24 -4.82 -4.66 -6.79
C SER A 24 -4.40 -5.44 -5.54
N SER A 25 -3.42 -6.34 -5.65
CA SER A 25 -2.90 -7.07 -4.51
C SER A 25 -2.20 -6.15 -3.50
N ILE A 26 -1.42 -5.18 -3.98
CA ILE A 26 -0.75 -4.21 -3.10
C ILE A 26 -1.76 -3.25 -2.48
N PHE A 27 -2.75 -2.77 -3.24
CA PHE A 27 -3.82 -1.93 -2.72
C PHE A 27 -4.52 -2.59 -1.53
N SER A 28 -4.92 -3.86 -1.67
CA SER A 28 -5.56 -4.61 -0.58
C SER A 28 -4.67 -4.66 0.66
N LYS A 29 -3.37 -4.91 0.49
CA LYS A 29 -2.42 -4.99 1.62
C LYS A 29 -2.21 -3.64 2.32
N ILE A 30 -2.16 -2.54 1.57
CA ILE A 30 -2.07 -1.18 2.15
C ILE A 30 -3.34 -0.89 2.95
N VAL A 31 -4.52 -1.24 2.44
CA VAL A 31 -5.78 -1.05 3.16
C VAL A 31 -5.83 -1.89 4.43
N ASP A 32 -5.43 -3.16 4.38
CA ASP A 32 -5.39 -4.04 5.54
C ASP A 32 -4.42 -3.50 6.61
N PHE A 33 -3.23 -3.04 6.19
CA PHE A 33 -2.26 -2.38 7.05
C PHE A 33 -2.84 -1.12 7.71
N ASN A 34 -3.44 -0.23 6.93
CA ASN A 34 -4.03 1.01 7.43
C ASN A 34 -5.18 0.78 8.40
N ASN A 35 -6.03 -0.22 8.15
CA ASN A 35 -7.09 -0.62 9.08
C ASN A 35 -6.52 -1.11 10.41
N LYS A 36 -5.45 -1.90 10.37
CA LYS A 36 -4.77 -2.37 11.58
C LYS A 36 -4.19 -1.22 12.40
N VAL A 37 -3.56 -0.23 11.76
CA VAL A 37 -3.05 0.98 12.44
C VAL A 37 -4.21 1.78 13.05
N LEU A 38 -5.30 1.97 12.31
CA LEU A 38 -6.50 2.65 12.78
C LEU A 38 -7.09 1.97 14.03
N ASP A 39 -7.22 0.65 14.01
CA ASP A 39 -7.71 -0.13 15.14
C ASP A 39 -6.77 -0.01 16.36
N ALA A 40 -5.46 0.03 16.12
CA ALA A 40 -4.45 0.21 17.16
C ALA A 40 -4.54 1.60 17.81
N PHE A 41 -4.61 2.66 17.01
CA PHE A 41 -4.79 4.03 17.52
C PHE A 41 -6.06 4.16 18.35
N ASN A 42 -7.19 3.66 17.85
CA ASN A 42 -8.46 3.65 18.58
C ASN A 42 -8.38 2.88 19.91
N LYS A 43 -7.57 1.83 19.98
CA LYS A 43 -7.33 1.08 21.22
C LYS A 43 -6.48 1.90 22.19
N LEU A 44 -5.38 2.48 21.72
CA LEU A 44 -4.47 3.26 22.55
C LEU A 44 -5.12 4.53 23.12
N GLU A 45 -5.95 5.22 22.35
CA GLU A 45 -6.73 6.35 22.86
C GLU A 45 -7.69 5.93 23.97
N LYS A 46 -8.32 4.74 23.86
CA LYS A 46 -9.17 4.19 24.94
C LYS A 46 -8.37 3.86 26.19
N ASP A 47 -7.11 3.48 26.02
CA ASP A 47 -6.18 3.17 27.11
C ASP A 47 -5.50 4.45 27.68
N GLY A 48 -5.82 5.62 27.13
CA GLY A 48 -5.39 6.93 27.63
C GLY A 48 -4.11 7.49 26.99
N CYS A 49 -3.60 6.84 25.94
CA CYS A 49 -2.50 7.36 25.14
C CYS A 49 -2.99 8.48 24.21
N THR A 50 -2.12 9.44 23.91
CA THR A 50 -2.40 10.50 22.95
C THR A 50 -1.99 10.06 21.55
N VAL A 51 -2.91 10.08 20.60
CA VAL A 51 -2.65 9.96 19.16
C VAL A 51 -2.99 11.30 18.51
N TYR A 52 -2.19 11.76 17.55
CA TYR A 52 -2.39 13.06 16.92
C TYR A 52 -3.36 12.95 15.74
N SER A 53 -4.13 14.01 15.49
CA SER A 53 -5.07 14.08 14.36
C SER A 53 -4.40 13.85 13.01
N GLU A 54 -3.17 14.33 12.89
CA GLU A 54 -2.31 14.25 11.72
C GLU A 54 -2.00 12.80 11.34
N ASP A 55 -1.92 11.89 12.32
CA ASP A 55 -1.68 10.46 12.08
C ASP A 55 -2.91 9.82 11.38
N TYR A 56 -4.12 10.22 11.78
CA TYR A 56 -5.36 9.78 11.12
C TYR A 56 -5.53 10.38 9.73
N GLU A 57 -5.16 11.65 9.55
CA GLU A 57 -5.14 12.30 8.24
C GLU A 57 -4.18 11.58 7.29
N TYR A 58 -3.00 11.19 7.78
CA TYR A 58 -2.01 10.47 6.98
C TYR A 58 -2.50 9.08 6.53
N ILE A 59 -3.26 8.36 7.36
CA ILE A 59 -3.92 7.10 6.94
C ILE A 59 -4.85 7.37 5.74
N ASN A 60 -5.63 8.44 5.79
CA ASN A 60 -6.54 8.81 4.70
C ASN A 60 -5.78 9.20 3.43
N GLU A 61 -4.69 9.96 3.55
CA GLU A 61 -3.82 10.32 2.43
C GLU A 61 -3.19 9.09 1.76
N LEU A 62 -2.73 8.13 2.56
CA LEU A 62 -2.13 6.90 2.05
C LEU A 62 -3.17 6.02 1.35
N ASN A 63 -4.36 5.87 1.93
CA ASN A 63 -5.49 5.18 1.29
C ASN A 63 -5.90 5.85 -0.03
N TYR A 64 -5.95 7.19 -0.05
CA TYR A 64 -6.29 7.95 -1.24
C TYR A 64 -5.24 7.75 -2.35
N SER A 65 -3.95 7.86 -2.01
CA SER A 65 -2.85 7.63 -2.94
C SER A 65 -2.86 6.21 -3.50
N ALA A 66 -3.08 5.21 -2.64
CA ALA A 66 -3.19 3.81 -3.04
C ALA A 66 -4.37 3.56 -3.98
N TYR A 67 -5.53 4.18 -3.70
CA TYR A 67 -6.73 4.01 -4.54
C TYR A 67 -6.59 4.71 -5.90
N LYS A 68 -6.02 5.92 -5.92
CA LYS A 68 -6.03 6.77 -7.10
C LYS A 68 -4.83 6.61 -8.02
N LYS A 69 -3.67 6.29 -7.47
CA LYS A 69 -2.41 6.46 -8.19
C LYS A 69 -1.48 5.26 -8.16
N LEU A 70 -1.82 4.21 -7.41
CA LEU A 70 -0.96 3.04 -7.30
C LEU A 70 -0.81 2.33 -8.66
N ASN A 71 0.43 2.28 -9.16
CA ASN A 71 0.78 1.59 -10.38
C ASN A 71 2.05 0.74 -10.16
N VAL A 72 1.86 -0.59 -10.07
CA VAL A 72 2.94 -1.57 -9.85
C VAL A 72 3.16 -2.35 -11.14
N GLU A 73 4.26 -2.07 -11.83
CA GLU A 73 4.46 -2.50 -13.21
C GLU A 73 5.27 -3.80 -13.32
N THR A 74 6.05 -4.11 -12.29
CA THR A 74 6.96 -5.24 -12.30
C THR A 74 6.85 -6.09 -11.04
N TYR A 75 7.17 -7.38 -11.18
CA TYR A 75 7.30 -8.28 -10.02
C TYR A 75 8.37 -7.80 -9.02
N GLN A 76 9.42 -7.12 -9.49
CA GLN A 76 10.46 -6.57 -8.62
C GLN A 76 9.90 -5.46 -7.73
N GLU A 77 9.10 -4.55 -8.28
CA GLU A 77 8.39 -3.52 -7.50
C GLU A 77 7.42 -4.16 -6.52
N TYR A 78 6.58 -5.07 -7.00
CA TYR A 78 5.67 -5.84 -6.15
C TYR A 78 6.40 -6.45 -4.94
N SER A 79 7.52 -7.14 -5.18
CA SER A 79 8.30 -7.81 -4.12
C SER A 79 8.90 -6.81 -3.13
N LYS A 80 9.39 -5.65 -3.61
CA LYS A 80 9.90 -4.59 -2.73
C LYS A 80 8.81 -4.00 -1.85
N ILE A 81 7.62 -3.75 -2.43
CA ILE A 81 6.48 -3.22 -1.68
C ILE A 81 5.99 -4.22 -0.64
N VAL A 82 5.90 -5.51 -0.98
CA VAL A 82 5.56 -6.56 0.00
C VAL A 82 6.55 -6.58 1.16
N GLY A 83 7.85 -6.43 0.88
CA GLY A 83 8.87 -6.29 1.91
C GLY A 83 8.70 -5.04 2.78
N ALA A 84 8.39 -3.89 2.17
CA ALA A 84 8.15 -2.64 2.87
C ALA A 84 6.94 -2.73 3.83
N ILE A 85 5.85 -3.35 3.37
CA ILE A 85 4.67 -3.62 4.21
C ILE A 85 5.06 -4.53 5.36
N GLY A 86 5.81 -5.61 5.11
CA GLY A 86 6.25 -6.52 6.18
C GLY A 86 7.11 -5.85 7.26
N ILE A 87 8.06 -5.00 6.88
CA ILE A 87 8.90 -4.25 7.84
C ILE A 87 8.04 -3.26 8.65
N SER A 88 7.14 -2.54 7.97
CA SER A 88 6.24 -1.59 8.61
C SER A 88 5.27 -2.28 9.58
N GLU A 89 4.78 -3.46 9.21
CA GLU A 89 3.93 -4.29 10.07
C GLU A 89 4.67 -4.77 11.32
N MET A 90 5.98 -5.02 11.25
CA MET A 90 6.77 -5.39 12.43
C MET A 90 6.81 -4.26 13.46
N LEU A 91 7.02 -3.02 13.01
CA LEU A 91 6.98 -1.83 13.88
C LEU A 91 5.58 -1.61 14.47
N VAL A 92 4.54 -1.68 13.63
CA VAL A 92 3.14 -1.58 14.07
C VAL A 92 2.80 -2.65 15.11
N ASN A 93 3.23 -3.90 14.90
CA ASN A 93 3.02 -4.98 15.87
C ASN A 93 3.72 -4.69 17.20
N GLN A 94 4.98 -4.25 17.16
CA GLN A 94 5.73 -3.91 18.36
C GLN A 94 5.05 -2.77 19.13
N GLY A 95 4.63 -1.71 18.44
CA GLY A 95 3.92 -0.60 19.07
C GLY A 95 2.57 -1.00 19.67
N ILE A 96 1.85 -1.96 19.07
CA ILE A 96 0.63 -2.54 19.68
C ILE A 96 0.95 -3.33 20.95
N GLU A 97 2.01 -4.14 20.93
CA GLU A 97 2.40 -5.00 22.04
C GLU A 97 2.88 -4.17 23.25
N ASP A 98 3.63 -3.10 22.99
CA ASP A 98 4.23 -2.25 24.02
C ASP A 98 3.36 -1.06 24.42
N ASN A 99 2.22 -0.85 23.75
CA ASN A 99 1.40 0.37 23.81
C ASN A 99 2.20 1.64 23.49
N ASP A 100 3.09 1.53 22.50
CA ASP A 100 3.96 2.60 22.04
C ASP A 100 3.40 3.24 20.77
N VAL A 101 2.81 4.43 20.95
CA VAL A 101 2.27 5.25 19.85
C VAL A 101 3.38 5.66 18.87
N GLU A 102 4.59 5.96 19.36
CA GLU A 102 5.70 6.42 18.52
C GLU A 102 6.17 5.30 17.59
N CYS A 103 6.30 4.07 18.10
CA CYS A 103 6.65 2.92 17.27
C CYS A 103 5.56 2.60 16.23
N LEU A 104 4.28 2.77 16.60
CA LEU A 104 3.15 2.61 15.71
C LEU A 104 3.13 3.64 14.57
N THR A 105 3.35 4.93 14.89
CA THR A 105 3.43 5.99 13.89
C THR A 105 4.66 5.80 13.02
N GLU A 106 5.81 5.42 13.58
CA GLU A 106 7.02 5.12 12.80
C GLU A 106 6.74 4.03 11.75
N GLY A 107 6.02 2.96 12.11
CA GLY A 107 5.59 1.94 11.16
C GLY A 107 4.71 2.48 10.03
N LEU A 108 3.72 3.32 10.37
CA LEU A 108 2.84 3.96 9.39
C LEU A 108 3.61 4.87 8.41
N TYR A 109 4.43 5.78 8.93
CA TYR A 109 5.19 6.73 8.11
C TYR A 109 6.29 6.06 7.30
N THR A 110 6.92 5.00 7.84
CA THR A 110 7.91 4.18 7.11
C THR A 110 7.29 3.59 5.84
N LEU A 111 6.08 3.03 5.92
CA LEU A 111 5.42 2.48 4.73
C LEU A 111 5.23 3.55 3.66
N GLY A 112 4.66 4.70 4.03
CA GLY A 112 4.39 5.77 3.08
C GLY A 112 5.67 6.37 2.48
N GLN A 113 6.74 6.53 3.27
CA GLN A 113 8.05 6.97 2.76
C GLN A 113 8.61 6.01 1.72
N ILE A 114 8.63 4.70 2.01
CA ILE A 114 9.17 3.70 1.08
C ILE A 114 8.33 3.65 -0.20
N LEU A 115 7.00 3.73 -0.10
CA LEU A 115 6.13 3.77 -1.28
C LEU A 115 6.40 5.01 -2.16
N ASN A 116 6.64 6.17 -1.54
CA ASN A 116 7.03 7.37 -2.26
C ASN A 116 8.41 7.22 -2.93
N GLU A 117 9.40 6.64 -2.24
CA GLU A 117 10.74 6.38 -2.80
C GLU A 117 10.71 5.39 -3.97
N LEU A 118 9.82 4.40 -3.92
CA LEU A 118 9.58 3.48 -5.02
C LEU A 118 8.83 4.14 -6.19
N ASN A 119 8.37 5.38 -6.03
CA ASN A 119 7.64 6.16 -7.03
C ASN A 119 6.44 5.39 -7.61
N VAL A 120 5.70 4.65 -6.76
CA VAL A 120 4.56 3.84 -7.21
C VAL A 120 3.25 4.63 -7.27
N PHE A 121 3.26 5.89 -6.82
CA PHE A 121 2.11 6.79 -6.85
C PHE A 121 2.20 7.87 -7.93
N ASP A 122 3.36 8.21 -8.49
CA ASP A 122 3.44 9.30 -9.48
C ASP A 122 3.97 8.80 -10.84
N LYS A 123 3.70 7.54 -11.17
CA LYS A 123 3.95 7.04 -12.52
C LYS A 123 2.92 7.63 -13.47
N GLU A 124 3.38 8.22 -14.58
CA GLU A 124 2.50 8.62 -15.66
C GLU A 124 1.72 7.40 -16.16
N ASP A 125 0.40 7.54 -16.33
CA ASP A 125 -0.42 6.51 -16.96
C ASP A 125 0.15 6.26 -18.36
N ASN A 126 0.80 5.11 -18.55
CA ASN A 126 1.12 4.58 -19.88
C ASN A 126 -0.18 4.10 -20.55
N TYR A 127 -1.14 5.00 -20.71
CA TYR A 127 -2.43 4.72 -21.32
C TYR A 127 -2.25 4.66 -22.83
N VAL A 128 -2.00 3.46 -23.36
CA VAL A 128 -2.14 3.19 -24.79
C VAL A 128 -3.64 3.10 -25.06
N GLY A 129 -4.23 4.20 -25.53
CA GLY A 129 -5.64 4.27 -25.90
C GLY A 129 -6.03 3.14 -26.86
N PHE A 130 -7.18 2.50 -26.58
CA PHE A 130 -7.80 1.51 -27.45
C PHE A 130 -8.48 2.16 -28.66
#